data_AF-A0A1G5QN37-F1
#
_entry.id   AF-A0A1G5QN37-F1
#
_cell.length_a   1.000
_cell.length_b   1.000
_cell.length_c   1.000
_cell.angle_alpha   90.00
_cell.angle_beta   90.00
_cell.angle_gamma   90.00
#
_symmetry.space_group_name_H-M   'P 1'
#
loop_
_entity.id
_entity.type
_entity.pdbx_description
1 polymer ?
#
loop_
_entity_poly.entity_id
_entity_poly.type
_entity_poly.pdbx_seq_one_letter_code
_entity_poly.pdbx_strand_id
1 'polypeptide(L)'
;MNLQGSYFSVEGWNPFTAMERFLNPYRYTQKVPFRGGELTVRWTSRVERAIRLRTAPLPVEMQLYFACVVKKRTLFPAAAPSDAVAVDDRFLVFLTTVESDRCDPIAFAANYPARRELVSTGAKRMRARELSLDYRKDRWSGDFFV
;
A
#
# COMPACT_ATOMS: atom_id res chain seq x y z
N MET A 1 7.13 34.95 4.18
CA MET A 1 6.43 33.73 4.63
C MET A 1 6.70 32.64 3.62
N ASN A 2 7.54 31.66 4.00
CA ASN A 2 8.07 30.64 3.11
C ASN A 2 7.10 29.45 3.08
N LEU A 3 6.41 29.23 1.94
CA LEU A 3 5.46 28.13 1.74
C LEU A 3 6.15 26.82 1.31
N GLN A 4 7.48 26.78 1.29
CA GLN A 4 8.24 25.55 1.04
C GLN A 4 8.30 24.72 2.33
N GLY A 5 7.31 23.87 2.53
CA GLY A 5 7.29 22.94 3.68
C GLY A 5 5.91 22.56 4.20
N SER A 6 4.82 22.96 3.54
CA SER A 6 3.48 22.52 3.95
C SER A 6 3.37 20.99 3.84
N TYR A 7 3.28 20.34 5.00
CA TYR A 7 2.98 18.92 5.21
C TYR A 7 1.59 18.51 4.66
N PHE A 8 0.77 19.51 4.31
CA PHE A 8 -0.49 19.40 3.61
C PHE A 8 -0.38 19.92 2.18
N SER A 9 0.74 19.71 1.49
CA SER A 9 0.72 19.80 0.02
C SER A 9 -0.27 18.74 -0.46
N VAL A 10 -1.51 19.18 -0.69
CA VAL A 10 -2.42 18.51 -1.59
C VAL A 10 -1.59 18.28 -2.84
N GLU A 11 -1.33 17.02 -3.19
CA GLU A 11 -0.81 16.66 -4.52
C GLU A 11 -1.88 17.11 -5.51
N GLY A 12 -1.90 18.42 -5.76
CA GLY A 12 -2.67 19.05 -6.81
C GLY A 12 -2.29 18.37 -8.10
N TRP A 13 -3.32 18.06 -8.88
CA TRP A 13 -3.29 17.47 -10.20
C TRP A 13 -1.90 17.54 -10.86
N ASN A 14 -1.10 16.48 -10.68
CA ASN A 14 0.23 16.43 -11.28
C ASN A 14 0.05 15.90 -12.72
N PRO A 15 0.17 16.73 -13.76
CA PRO A 15 -0.06 16.30 -15.13
C PRO A 15 0.86 15.13 -15.53
N PHE A 16 2.04 15.04 -14.91
CA PHE A 16 2.97 13.94 -15.13
C PHE A 16 2.44 12.59 -14.61
N THR A 17 1.69 12.54 -13.50
CA THR A 17 1.12 11.27 -13.00
C THR A 17 -0.05 10.81 -13.87
N ALA A 18 -0.85 11.74 -14.40
CA ALA A 18 -1.90 11.41 -15.36
C ALA A 18 -1.31 10.86 -16.67
N MET A 19 -0.25 11.50 -17.17
CA MET A 19 0.46 11.04 -18.37
C MET A 19 1.19 9.71 -18.14
N GLU A 20 1.78 9.51 -16.95
CA GLU A 20 2.41 8.24 -16.58
C GLU A 20 1.40 7.09 -16.49
N ARG A 21 0.20 7.34 -15.95
CA ARG A 21 -0.90 6.36 -15.92
C ARG A 21 -1.43 6.04 -17.31
N PHE A 22 -1.42 7.00 -18.23
CA PHE A 22 -1.74 6.74 -19.63
C PHE A 22 -0.68 5.84 -20.30
N LEU A 23 0.60 6.10 -20.05
CA LEU A 23 1.70 5.31 -20.60
C LEU A 23 1.81 3.91 -19.97
N ASN A 24 1.40 3.75 -18.70
CA ASN A 24 1.51 2.51 -17.95
C ASN A 24 0.19 2.18 -17.23
N PRO A 25 -0.84 1.76 -17.97
CA PRO A 25 -2.13 1.42 -17.37
C PRO A 25 -2.03 0.15 -16.51
N TYR A 26 -2.90 0.07 -15.51
CA TYR A 26 -3.15 -1.17 -14.76
C TYR A 26 -3.88 -2.17 -15.65
N ARG A 27 -3.09 -2.97 -16.37
CA ARG A 27 -3.60 -3.93 -17.38
C ARG A 27 -4.12 -5.23 -16.79
N TYR A 28 -3.60 -5.61 -15.63
CA TYR A 28 -3.95 -6.85 -14.97
C TYR A 28 -4.79 -6.56 -13.73
N THR A 29 -5.75 -7.44 -13.49
CA THR A 29 -6.70 -7.34 -12.37
C THR A 29 -6.99 -8.74 -11.86
N GLN A 30 -7.09 -8.87 -10.54
CA GLN A 30 -7.57 -10.08 -9.88
C GLN A 30 -8.43 -9.70 -8.68
N LYS A 31 -9.49 -10.45 -8.43
CA LYS A 31 -10.40 -10.26 -7.29
C LYS A 31 -10.24 -11.42 -6.33
N VAL A 32 -10.11 -11.11 -5.04
CA VAL A 32 -9.96 -12.13 -3.99
C VAL A 32 -10.87 -11.83 -2.80
N PRO A 33 -11.39 -12.87 -2.12
CA PRO A 33 -12.08 -12.68 -0.86
C PRO A 33 -11.11 -12.10 0.18
N PHE A 34 -11.49 -11.03 0.85
CA PHE A 34 -10.62 -10.32 1.78
C PHE A 34 -11.42 -9.69 2.93
N ARG A 35 -11.14 -10.09 4.17
CA ARG A 35 -11.78 -9.59 5.41
C ARG A 35 -13.31 -9.45 5.32
N GLY A 36 -13.99 -10.49 4.85
CA GLY A 36 -15.47 -10.52 4.72
C GLY A 36 -16.03 -9.68 3.56
N GLY A 37 -15.18 -9.23 2.63
CA GLY A 37 -15.57 -8.59 1.38
C GLY A 37 -14.72 -9.10 0.21
N GLU A 38 -14.61 -8.26 -0.82
CA GLU A 38 -13.76 -8.50 -1.99
C GLU A 38 -12.69 -7.41 -2.07
N LEU A 39 -11.46 -7.82 -2.37
CA LEU A 39 -10.35 -6.93 -2.72
C LEU A 39 -10.04 -7.06 -4.20
N THR A 40 -10.08 -5.95 -4.94
CA THR A 40 -9.60 -5.89 -6.32
C THR A 40 -8.13 -5.50 -6.33
N VAL A 41 -7.26 -6.40 -6.78
CA VAL A 41 -5.82 -6.16 -6.95
C VAL A 41 -5.55 -5.87 -8.42
N ARG A 42 -4.86 -4.77 -8.70
CA ARG A 42 -4.55 -4.31 -10.05
C ARG A 42 -3.07 -4.03 -10.18
N TRP A 43 -2.47 -4.36 -11.32
CA TRP A 43 -1.05 -4.10 -11.52
C TRP A 43 -0.70 -3.78 -12.96
N THR A 44 0.42 -3.09 -13.14
CA THR A 44 0.95 -2.71 -14.45
C THR A 44 1.71 -3.87 -15.10
N SER A 45 1.98 -3.77 -16.41
CA SER A 45 2.90 -4.70 -17.09
C SER A 45 4.34 -4.66 -16.57
N ARG A 46 4.72 -3.61 -15.82
CA ARG A 46 6.04 -3.55 -15.18
C ARG A 46 6.09 -4.52 -14.00
N VAL A 47 5.05 -4.53 -13.18
CA VAL A 47 4.87 -5.52 -12.11
C VAL A 47 4.81 -6.93 -12.66
N GLU A 48 4.02 -7.17 -13.71
CA GLU A 48 3.90 -8.52 -14.28
C GLU A 48 5.24 -9.08 -14.74
N ARG A 49 6.11 -8.24 -15.32
CA ARG A 49 7.46 -8.66 -15.70
C ARG A 49 8.34 -8.91 -14.48
N ALA A 50 8.33 -8.01 -13.50
CA ALA A 50 9.16 -8.13 -12.30
C ALA A 50 8.76 -9.32 -11.42
N ILE A 51 7.46 -9.61 -11.30
CA ILE A 51 6.97 -10.70 -10.46
C ILE A 51 7.31 -12.07 -11.04
N ARG A 52 7.26 -12.24 -12.36
CA ARG A 52 7.62 -13.50 -13.04
C ARG A 52 9.09 -13.90 -12.87
N LEU A 53 9.96 -12.94 -12.55
CA LEU A 53 11.37 -13.20 -12.26
C LEU A 53 11.60 -13.68 -10.81
N ARG A 54 10.57 -13.61 -9.97
CA ARG A 54 10.65 -14.08 -8.59
C ARG A 54 10.32 -15.56 -8.51
N THR A 55 10.98 -16.24 -7.59
CA THR A 55 10.75 -17.66 -7.27
C THR A 55 9.65 -17.86 -6.22
N ALA A 56 9.21 -16.78 -5.58
CA ALA A 56 8.19 -16.80 -4.53
C ALA A 56 7.24 -15.61 -4.67
N PRO A 57 5.98 -15.76 -4.22
CA PRO A 57 5.02 -14.66 -4.18
C PRO A 57 5.58 -13.43 -3.45
N LEU A 58 5.22 -12.24 -3.90
CA LEU A 58 5.61 -10.99 -3.25
C LEU A 58 4.65 -10.68 -2.09
N PRO A 59 5.13 -10.57 -0.84
CA PRO A 59 4.34 -10.03 0.25
C PRO A 59 4.01 -8.55 0.01
N VAL A 60 2.75 -8.18 0.17
CA VAL A 60 2.26 -6.82 0.07
C VAL A 60 1.41 -6.49 1.29
N GLU A 61 1.94 -5.60 2.12
CA GLU A 61 1.25 -5.10 3.30
C GLU A 61 0.57 -3.78 2.96
N MET A 62 -0.75 -3.75 3.06
CA MET A 62 -1.51 -2.50 3.16
C MET A 62 -1.50 -2.09 4.61
N GLN A 63 -1.02 -0.90 4.93
CA GLN A 63 -0.96 -0.45 6.31
C GLN A 63 -1.77 0.83 6.53
N LEU A 64 -2.72 0.74 7.45
CA LEU A 64 -3.44 1.87 8.02
C LEU A 64 -2.69 2.37 9.24
N TYR A 65 -2.10 3.55 9.13
CA TYR A 65 -1.23 4.13 10.13
C TYR A 65 -1.98 5.25 10.87
N PHE A 66 -2.30 4.99 12.14
CA PHE A 66 -2.97 5.91 13.04
C PHE A 66 -1.92 6.70 13.83
N ALA A 67 -1.67 7.94 13.40
CA ALA A 67 -0.97 8.97 14.17
C ALA A 67 -1.95 10.11 14.50
N CYS A 68 -1.46 11.35 14.70
CA CYS A 68 -2.34 12.54 14.77
C CYS A 68 -3.30 12.66 13.58
N VAL A 69 -2.93 12.06 12.44
CA VAL A 69 -3.79 11.89 11.28
C VAL A 69 -3.69 10.45 10.79
N VAL A 70 -4.79 9.95 10.19
CA VAL A 70 -4.81 8.62 9.56
C VAL A 70 -4.10 8.70 8.22
N LYS A 71 -3.15 7.78 8.00
CA LYS A 71 -2.35 7.71 6.77
C LYS A 71 -2.35 6.28 6.24
N LYS A 72 -2.23 6.15 4.93
CA LYS A 72 -2.12 4.88 4.21
C LYS A 72 -0.70 4.74 3.68
N ARG A 73 -0.17 3.52 3.71
CA ARG A 73 1.04 3.16 2.94
C ARG A 73 1.02 1.69 2.55
N THR A 74 1.71 1.36 1.47
CA THR A 74 1.96 -0.02 1.07
C THR A 74 3.42 -0.37 1.30
N LEU A 75 3.67 -1.50 1.97
CA LEU A 75 5.00 -2.04 2.24
C LEU A 75 5.18 -3.38 1.51
N PHE A 76 6.45 -3.73 1.26
CA PHE A 76 6.84 -4.95 0.57
C PHE A 76 7.85 -5.73 1.43
N PRO A 77 7.40 -6.35 2.53
CA PRO A 77 8.29 -7.04 3.47
C PRO A 77 8.85 -8.34 2.85
N ALA A 78 9.89 -8.87 3.48
CA ALA A 78 10.52 -10.12 3.04
C ALA A 78 9.63 -11.36 3.24
N ALA A 79 8.74 -11.32 4.25
CA ALA A 79 7.84 -12.42 4.58
C ALA A 79 6.43 -11.89 4.86
N ALA A 80 5.43 -12.73 4.61
CA ALA A 80 4.04 -12.47 4.94
C ALA A 80 3.64 -13.20 6.24
N PRO A 81 2.67 -12.67 7.01
CA PRO A 81 2.08 -13.42 8.11
C PRO A 81 1.24 -14.60 7.60
N SER A 82 0.91 -15.54 8.50
CA SER A 82 0.19 -16.76 8.15
C SER A 82 -1.25 -16.53 7.70
N ASP A 83 -1.85 -15.39 8.03
CA ASP A 83 -3.20 -15.00 7.66
C ASP A 83 -3.24 -14.13 6.39
N ALA A 84 -2.12 -14.00 5.67
CA ALA A 84 -2.08 -13.33 4.38
C ALA A 84 -2.92 -14.08 3.33
N VAL A 85 -3.59 -13.33 2.47
CA VAL A 85 -4.42 -13.88 1.40
C VAL A 85 -3.59 -13.99 0.12
N ALA A 86 -3.60 -15.17 -0.50
CA ALA A 86 -2.96 -15.38 -1.79
C ALA A 86 -3.76 -14.73 -2.92
N VAL A 87 -3.06 -13.99 -3.77
CA VAL A 87 -3.55 -13.51 -5.07
C VAL A 87 -2.85 -14.34 -6.12
N ASP A 88 -3.44 -15.52 -6.35
CA ASP A 88 -2.85 -16.63 -7.12
C ASP A 88 -1.45 -16.99 -6.60
N ASP A 89 -0.48 -17.20 -7.49
CA ASP A 89 0.92 -17.49 -7.21
C ASP A 89 1.82 -16.24 -7.17
N ARG A 90 1.25 -15.04 -7.35
CA ARG A 90 2.01 -13.79 -7.53
C ARG A 90 2.20 -13.01 -6.25
N PHE A 91 1.14 -12.82 -5.47
CA PHE A 91 1.16 -11.92 -4.31
C PHE A 91 0.59 -12.60 -3.06
N LEU A 92 1.10 -12.19 -1.91
CA LEU A 92 0.50 -12.47 -0.59
C LEU A 92 0.11 -11.13 0.01
N VAL A 93 -1.20 -10.85 0.10
CA VAL A 93 -1.71 -9.55 0.54
C VAL A 93 -2.26 -9.62 1.96
N PHE A 94 -1.96 -8.61 2.76
CA PHE A 94 -2.48 -8.48 4.12
C PHE A 94 -2.64 -7.01 4.50
N LEU A 95 -3.50 -6.75 5.50
CA LEU A 95 -3.82 -5.41 5.97
C LEU A 95 -3.47 -5.31 7.45
N THR A 96 -2.59 -4.40 7.81
CA THR A 96 -2.27 -4.12 9.22
C THR A 96 -2.79 -2.74 9.58
N THR A 97 -3.28 -2.63 10.81
CA THR A 97 -3.65 -1.35 11.38
C THR A 97 -2.67 -1.07 12.51
N VAL A 98 -1.90 0.00 12.42
CA VAL A 98 -0.84 0.29 13.38
C VAL A 98 -1.02 1.67 13.98
N GLU A 99 -0.53 1.85 15.20
CA GLU A 99 -0.50 3.12 15.91
C GLU A 99 0.95 3.62 16.05
N SER A 100 1.16 4.93 15.90
CA SER A 100 2.46 5.56 16.14
C SER A 100 2.74 5.77 17.62
N ASP A 101 4.00 5.72 18.05
CA ASP A 101 4.37 6.03 19.45
C ASP A 101 4.19 7.52 19.80
N ARG A 102 4.45 8.41 18.84
CA ARG A 102 4.39 9.85 19.03
C ARG A 102 3.78 10.53 17.83
N CYS A 103 3.03 11.60 18.09
CA CYS A 103 2.67 12.56 17.07
C CYS A 103 3.83 13.53 16.82
N ASP A 104 4.84 13.05 16.11
CA ASP A 104 5.99 13.86 15.69
C ASP A 104 6.03 13.92 14.15
N PRO A 105 5.76 15.09 13.54
CA PRO A 105 5.80 15.26 12.08
C PRO A 105 7.14 14.92 11.44
N ILE A 106 8.26 15.11 12.15
CA ILE A 106 9.63 14.85 11.65
C ILE A 106 9.90 13.34 11.65
N ALA A 107 9.67 12.68 12.79
CA ALA A 107 9.82 11.22 12.89
C ALA A 107 8.83 10.49 11.96
N PHE A 108 7.63 11.05 11.79
CA PHE A 108 6.64 10.58 10.84
C PHE A 108 7.15 10.65 9.40
N ALA A 109 7.74 11.78 8.99
CA ALA A 109 8.21 11.98 7.61
C ALA A 109 9.41 11.09 7.27
N ALA A 110 10.25 10.77 8.26
CA ALA A 110 11.44 9.95 8.04
C ALA A 110 11.09 8.48 7.74
N ASN A 111 10.35 7.80 8.62
CA ASN A 111 10.25 6.33 8.57
C ASN A 111 8.90 5.73 8.97
N TYR A 112 7.91 6.55 9.37
CA TYR A 112 6.61 6.07 9.87
C TYR A 112 6.77 4.93 10.91
N PRO A 113 7.41 5.19 12.06
CA PRO A 113 7.70 4.17 13.06
C PRO A 113 6.42 3.64 13.74
N ALA A 114 5.98 2.45 13.34
CA ALA A 114 4.85 1.77 13.96
C ALA A 114 5.24 1.28 15.37
N ARG A 115 4.45 1.64 16.39
CA ARG A 115 4.67 1.17 17.76
C ARG A 115 4.08 -0.21 17.98
N ARG A 116 2.82 -0.38 17.58
CA ARG A 116 2.05 -1.62 17.79
C ARG A 116 0.94 -1.74 16.76
N GLU A 117 0.51 -2.97 16.55
CA GLU A 117 -0.71 -3.27 15.82
C GLU A 117 -1.95 -3.05 16.70
N LEU A 118 -3.00 -2.48 16.10
CA LEU A 118 -4.32 -2.32 16.70
C LEU A 118 -5.15 -3.58 16.44
N VAL A 119 -5.43 -4.33 17.51
CA VAL A 119 -6.14 -5.62 17.44
C VAL A 119 -7.62 -5.54 17.82
N SER A 120 -8.17 -4.33 18.01
CA SER A 120 -9.57 -4.12 18.36
C SER A 120 -10.50 -4.63 17.25
N THR A 121 -11.74 -4.99 17.61
CA THR A 121 -12.75 -5.46 16.64
C THR A 121 -12.97 -4.44 15.52
N GLY A 122 -12.96 -3.14 15.84
CA GLY A 122 -13.07 -2.07 14.84
C GLY A 122 -11.89 -2.05 13.87
N ALA A 123 -10.65 -2.17 14.38
CA ALA A 123 -9.46 -2.20 13.56
C ALA A 123 -9.40 -3.44 12.64
N LYS A 124 -9.83 -4.60 13.14
CA LYS A 124 -9.90 -5.85 12.36
C LYS A 124 -10.98 -5.83 11.27
N ARG A 125 -12.03 -5.02 11.44
CA ARG A 125 -13.11 -4.83 10.45
C ARG A 125 -12.73 -3.86 9.33
N MET A 126 -11.66 -3.07 9.48
CA MET A 126 -11.16 -2.24 8.39
C MET A 126 -10.71 -3.15 7.24
N ARG A 127 -11.16 -2.82 6.03
CA ARG A 127 -10.91 -3.60 4.82
C ARG A 127 -10.46 -2.70 3.69
N ALA A 128 -9.52 -3.17 2.88
CA ALA A 128 -9.21 -2.54 1.60
C ALA A 128 -10.15 -3.09 0.52
N ARG A 129 -10.57 -2.24 -0.40
CA ARG A 129 -11.43 -2.57 -1.56
C ARG A 129 -10.64 -2.66 -2.86
N GLU A 130 -9.59 -1.86 -3.00
CA GLU A 130 -8.73 -1.85 -4.17
C GLU A 130 -7.26 -1.73 -3.74
N LEU A 131 -6.38 -2.49 -4.38
CA LEU A 131 -4.93 -2.41 -4.25
C LEU A 131 -4.34 -2.25 -5.65
N SER A 132 -3.59 -1.18 -5.87
CA SER A 132 -2.89 -0.89 -7.12
C SER A 132 -1.39 -1.04 -6.92
N LEU A 133 -0.74 -1.81 -7.78
CA LEU A 133 0.70 -2.11 -7.71
C LEU A 133 1.43 -1.66 -8.96
N ASP A 134 2.61 -1.08 -8.76
CA ASP A 134 3.51 -0.70 -9.83
C ASP A 134 4.97 -0.97 -9.47
N TYR A 135 5.82 -1.05 -10.49
CA TYR A 135 7.26 -1.32 -10.34
C TYR A 135 8.07 -0.35 -11.20
N ARG A 136 8.93 0.46 -10.58
CA ARG A 136 9.80 1.41 -11.29
C ARG A 136 11.15 1.56 -10.61
N LYS A 137 12.20 1.80 -11.41
CA LYS A 137 13.57 2.04 -10.90
C LYS A 137 13.95 1.00 -9.83
N ASP A 138 13.69 -0.26 -10.17
CA ASP A 138 13.89 -1.45 -9.34
C ASP A 138 13.20 -1.43 -7.97
N ARG A 139 12.14 -0.64 -7.83
CA ARG A 139 11.36 -0.49 -6.59
C ARG A 139 9.89 -0.80 -6.81
N TRP A 140 9.35 -1.55 -5.87
CA TRP A 140 7.92 -1.80 -5.73
C TRP A 140 7.23 -0.57 -5.15
N SER A 141 6.02 -0.32 -5.63
CA SER A 141 5.16 0.75 -5.13
C SER A 141 3.71 0.30 -5.19
N GLY A 142 2.90 0.82 -4.28
CA GLY A 142 1.47 0.56 -4.29
C GLY A 142 0.69 1.63 -3.56
N ASP A 143 -0.60 1.68 -3.88
CA ASP A 143 -1.61 2.44 -3.15
C ASP A 143 -2.86 1.57 -3.02
N PHE A 144 -3.67 1.85 -2.01
CA PHE A 144 -4.88 1.09 -1.75
C PHE A 144 -6.02 1.97 -1.27
N PHE A 145 -7.24 1.54 -1.50
CA PHE A 145 -8.46 2.22 -1.04
C PHE A 145 -9.18 1.37 -0.01
N VAL A 146 -9.75 2.01 1.01
CA VAL A 146 -10.47 1.40 2.14
C VAL A 146 -11.95 1.70 2.00
#